data_AF-A0A800A0T8-F1
#
_entry.id   AF-A0A800A0T8-F1
#
_cell.length_a   1.000
_cell.length_b   1.000
_cell.length_c   1.000
_cell.angle_alpha   90.00
_cell.angle_beta   90.00
_cell.angle_gamma   90.00
#
_symmetry.space_group_name_H-M   'P 1'
#
loop_
_entity.id
_entity.type
_entity.pdbx_description
1 polymer ?
#
loop_
_entity_poly.entity_id
_entity_poly.type
_entity_poly.pdbx_seq_one_letter_code
_entity_poly.pdbx_strand_id
1 'polypeptide(L)' 'MTGATSDVGKDEALGVVEAAAYFNDLGGINGKPIKLFQYDYGYRVPEAVTTYKRFRDYDKVIAVL' A
#
# COMPACT_ATOMS: atom_id res chain seq x y z
N MET A 1 1.00 -5.95 11.62
CA MET A 1 2.38 -6.10 11.14
C MET A 1 3.25 -6.61 12.28
N THR A 2 3.58 -7.91 12.26
CA THR A 2 4.42 -8.55 13.30
C THR A 2 5.49 -9.44 12.66
N GLY A 3 6.75 -9.10 12.91
CA GLY A 3 7.96 -9.78 12.43
C GLY A 3 9.20 -8.90 12.66
N ALA A 4 10.39 -9.48 12.75
CA ALA A 4 11.62 -8.79 13.18
C ALA A 4 12.13 -7.68 12.21
N THR A 5 11.52 -7.52 11.03
CA THR A 5 11.73 -6.38 10.11
C THR A 5 10.49 -5.46 9.98
N SER A 6 9.47 -5.70 10.80
CA SER A 6 8.21 -4.94 10.78
C SER A 6 8.35 -3.50 11.27
N ASP A 7 9.42 -3.16 11.99
CA ASP A 7 9.62 -1.77 12.42
C ASP A 7 10.05 -0.87 11.26
N VAL A 8 10.84 -1.38 10.31
CA VAL A 8 11.19 -0.63 9.08
C VAL A 8 9.99 -0.54 8.12
N GLY A 9 9.22 -1.63 7.99
CA GLY A 9 8.01 -1.63 7.16
C GLY A 9 6.86 -0.79 7.74
N LYS A 10 6.82 -0.57 9.06
CA LYS A 10 5.84 0.33 9.68
C LYS A 10 6.13 1.80 9.37
N ASP A 11 7.39 2.22 9.48
CA ASP A 11 7.77 3.60 9.19
C ASP A 11 7.61 3.92 7.71
N GLU A 12 7.92 2.98 6.82
CA GLU A 12 7.69 3.11 5.38
C GLU A 12 6.18 3.11 5.05
N ALA A 13 5.40 2.21 5.65
CA ALA A 13 3.94 2.22 5.50
C ALA A 13 3.31 3.52 6.04
N LEU A 14 3.79 4.06 7.16
CA LEU A 14 3.35 5.35 7.68
C LEU A 14 3.69 6.48 6.71
N GLY A 15 4.93 6.50 6.20
CA GLY A 15 5.37 7.50 5.24
C GLY A 15 4.54 7.50 3.96
N VAL A 16 4.20 6.33 3.43
CA VAL A 16 3.33 6.20 2.25
C VAL A 16 1.89 6.65 2.54
N VAL A 17 1.36 6.36 3.74
CA VAL A 17 0.03 6.84 4.16
C VAL A 17 0.01 8.36 4.28
N GLU A 18 0.99 8.94 4.97
CA GLU A 18 1.05 10.38 5.17
C GLU A 18 1.27 11.13 3.85
N ALA A 19 2.12 10.61 2.97
CA ALA A 19 2.30 11.16 1.64
C ALA A 19 0.98 11.11 0.84
N ALA A 20 0.29 9.97 0.85
CA ALA A 20 -0.98 9.83 0.15
C ALA A 20 -2.05 10.80 0.70
N ALA A 21 -2.13 10.96 2.03
CA ALA A 21 -3.03 11.91 2.67
C ALA A 21 -2.68 13.36 2.31
N TYR A 22 -1.40 13.73 2.41
CA TYR A 22 -0.92 15.07 2.05
C TYR A 22 -1.27 15.45 0.60
N PHE A 23 -1.01 14.54 -0.35
CA PHE A 23 -1.38 14.80 -1.75
C PHE A 23 -2.90 14.85 -1.94
N ASN A 24 -3.67 14.05 -1.21
CA ASN A 24 -5.13 14.09 -1.28
C ASN A 24 -5.70 15.41 -0.75
N ASP A 25 -5.15 15.94 0.35
CA ASP A 25 -5.55 17.23 0.92
C ASP A 25 -5.23 18.40 -0.03
N LEU A 26 -4.19 18.26 -0.86
CA LEU A 26 -3.84 19.21 -1.92
C LEU A 26 -4.69 19.08 -3.20
N GLY A 27 -5.74 18.24 -3.18
CA GLY A 27 -6.63 18.01 -4.34
C GLY A 27 -6.31 16.74 -5.13
N GLY A 28 -5.45 15.88 -4.59
CA GLY A 28 -5.03 14.63 -5.21
C GLY A 28 -4.02 14.83 -6.34
N ILE A 29 -3.72 13.74 -7.04
CA ILE A 29 -2.86 13.78 -8.23
C ILE A 29 -3.76 14.03 -9.44
N ASN A 30 -3.58 15.17 -10.11
CA ASN A 30 -4.39 15.55 -11.28
C ASN A 30 -5.90 15.58 -10.99
N GLY A 31 -6.28 16.09 -9.80
CA GLY A 31 -7.67 16.15 -9.35
C GLY A 31 -8.28 14.81 -8.90
N LYS A 32 -7.47 13.75 -8.82
CA LYS A 32 -7.93 12.41 -8.42
C LYS A 32 -7.32 12.01 -7.08
N PRO A 33 -8.14 11.58 -6.10
CA PRO A 33 -7.62 11.11 -4.83
C PRO A 33 -6.88 9.78 -5.01
N ILE A 34 -5.72 9.68 -4.36
CA ILE A 34 -4.94 8.46 -4.19
C ILE A 34 -5.71 7.52 -3.25
N LYS A 35 -6.00 6.31 -3.74
CA LYS A 35 -6.49 5.20 -2.90
C LYS A 35 -5.33 4.28 -2.57
N LEU A 36 -4.97 4.22 -1.30
CA LEU A 36 -3.94 3.33 -0.79
C LEU A 36 -4.57 2.02 -0.28
N PHE A 37 -4.03 0.89 -0.71
CA PHE A 37 -4.40 -0.43 -0.20
C PHE A 37 -3.24 -1.01 0.58
N GLN A 38 -3.35 -1.08 1.91
CA GLN A 38 -2.38 -1.78 2.75
C GLN A 38 -2.86 -3.20 3.01
N TYR A 39 -2.01 -4.18 2.70
CA TYR A 39 -2.24 -5.58 3.02
C TYR A 39 -1.04 -6.13 3.78
N ASP A 40 -1.27 -6.55 5.01
CA ASP A 40 -0.29 -7.28 5.80
C ASP A 40 -0.47 -8.78 5.54
N TYR A 41 0.40 -9.36 4.73
CA TYR A 41 0.39 -10.79 4.39
C TYR A 41 1.13 -11.65 5.44
N GLY A 42 1.54 -11.09 6.59
CA GLY A 42 2.03 -11.86 7.73
C GLY A 42 3.22 -12.78 7.42
N TYR A 43 4.09 -12.38 6.48
CA TYR A 43 5.21 -13.19 5.94
C TYR A 43 4.81 -14.52 5.26
N ARG A 44 3.53 -14.72 4.93
CA ARG A 44 3.07 -15.90 4.20
C ARG A 44 3.18 -15.65 2.70
N VAL A 45 4.20 -16.24 2.08
CA VAL A 45 4.47 -16.12 0.63
C VAL A 45 3.24 -16.40 -0.26
N PRO A 46 2.40 -17.43 0.00
CA PRO A 46 1.22 -17.69 -0.83
C PRO A 46 0.18 -16.56 -0.79
N GLU A 47 0.06 -15.88 0.35
CA GLU A 47 -0.88 -14.77 0.53
C GLU A 47 -0.37 -13.52 -0.20
N ALA A 48 0.94 -13.27 -0.20
CA ALA A 48 1.54 -12.18 -0.97
C ALA A 48 1.27 -12.32 -2.48
N VAL A 49 1.45 -13.52 -3.04
CA VAL A 49 1.18 -13.79 -4.47
C VAL A 49 -0.31 -13.62 -4.81
N THR A 50 -1.20 -14.05 -3.91
CA THR A 50 -2.64 -13.90 -4.11
C THR A 50 -3.07 -12.44 -4.05
N THR A 51 -2.52 -11.70 -3.09
CA THR A 51 -2.76 -10.25 -2.94
C THR A 51 -2.26 -9.48 -4.16
N TYR A 52 -1.06 -9.80 -4.66
CA TYR A 52 -0.53 -9.20 -5.89
C TYR A 52 -1.44 -9.46 -7.11
N LYS A 53 -1.89 -10.72 -7.29
CA LYS A 53 -2.82 -11.06 -8.37
C LYS A 53 -4.13 -10.27 -8.27
N ARG A 54 -4.66 -10.11 -7.06
CA ARG A 54 -5.86 -9.30 -6.82
C ARG A 54 -5.64 -7.84 -7.21
N PHE A 55 -4.53 -7.26 -6.77
CA PHE A 55 -4.15 -5.87 -7.09
C PHE A 55 -4.02 -5.61 -8.59
N ARG A 56 -3.44 -6.57 -9.33
CA ARG A 56 -3.30 -6.48 -10.79
C ARG A 56 -4.63 -6.70 -11.52
N ASP A 57 -5.35 -7.77 -11.18
CA ASP A 57 -6.45 -8.28 -12.01
C ASP A 57 -7.80 -7.60 -11.68
N TYR A 58 -8.02 -7.20 -10.43
CA TYR A 58 -9.29 -6.63 -9.98
C TYR A 58 -9.16 -5.14 -9.65
N ASP A 59 -8.23 -4.79 -8.76
CA ASP A 59 -8.11 -3.42 -8.26
C ASP A 59 -7.41 -2.49 -9.29
N LYS A 60 -6.76 -3.08 -10.30
CA LYS A 60 -6.03 -2.40 -11.38
C LYS A 60 -5.13 -1.28 -10.85
N VAL A 61 -4.37 -1.60 -9.80
CA VAL A 61 -3.47 -0.63 -9.18
C VAL A 61 -2.37 -0.21 -10.16
N ILE A 62 -1.99 1.06 -10.08
CA ILE A 62 -1.01 1.66 -11.00
C ILE A 62 0.43 1.48 -10.47
N ALA A 63 0.57 1.18 -9.17
CA ALA A 63 1.84 0.91 -8.49
C ALA A 63 1.63 -0.05 -7.32
N VAL A 64 2.66 -0.86 -7.03
CA VAL A 64 2.77 -1.74 -5.85
C VAL A 64 4.16 -1.46 -5.25
N LEU A 65 4.21 -1.20 -3.94
CA LEU A 65 5.42 -0.95 -3.16
C LEU A 65 5.67 -2.16 -2.25
#